data_AF-A0A161MI98-F1
#
_entry.id   AF-A0A161MI98-F1
#
_cell.length_a   1.000
_cell.length_b   1.000
_cell.length_c   1.000
_cell.angle_alpha   90.00
_cell.angle_beta   90.00
_cell.angle_gamma   90.00
#
_symmetry.space_group_name_H-M   'P 1'
#
loop_
_entity.id
_entity.type
_entity.pdbx_description
1 polymer ?
#
loop_
_entity_poly.entity_id
_entity_poly.type
_entity_poly.pdbx_seq_one_letter_code
_entity_poly.pdbx_strand_id
1 'polypeptide(L)'
;MNWQHLDSMATVTPVLVVHGGAGDIPDSRIQPKLDGVRKAARAGYKILQETGNVLDAIEAAIHVMEDDEVFNAGKGSILNLDGGIEMEALITEGSNFNAGSVTLVKNISHPISLARMVMEKTPHTFLGGDGVEEFIQKMGIPRVPEYSLITDGAKNALEAFKEKGGQPSLTEIGHTDGGGTVGCVALDSKGHVGSGTSTGGITGKYKGRIGDTPLPGCGGYSDDFIGAVSTTGHGESILKYNLAHRILSAMQEGLSAEEATAKSCQDMTKRVGKTAGAITVSNKGEVGIGFTSKRMSWAYQIGDEIHYGVDPGQHLVEKA
;
A
#
# COMPACT_ATOMS: atom_id res chain seq x y z
N MET A 1 -15.85 -28.91 -24.60
CA MET A 1 -16.27 -27.49 -24.58
C MET A 1 -15.25 -26.72 -25.38
N ASN A 2 -15.66 -26.18 -26.52
CA ASN A 2 -14.80 -25.41 -27.42
C ASN A 2 -14.55 -24.02 -26.83
N TRP A 3 -13.28 -23.69 -26.61
CA TRP A 3 -12.80 -22.35 -26.22
C TRP A 3 -12.60 -21.47 -27.47
N GLN A 4 -13.64 -21.30 -28.26
CA GLN A 4 -13.66 -20.39 -29.41
C GLN A 4 -14.86 -19.45 -29.30
N HIS A 5 -14.82 -18.56 -28.31
CA HIS A 5 -15.55 -17.29 -28.27
C HIS A 5 -14.81 -16.36 -27.30
N LEU A 6 -13.79 -15.67 -27.81
CA LEU A 6 -13.23 -14.47 -27.17
C LEU A 6 -13.43 -13.31 -28.15
N ASP A 7 -14.70 -13.01 -28.43
CA ASP A 7 -15.08 -11.79 -29.15
C ASP A 7 -15.64 -10.79 -28.12
N SER A 8 -14.90 -9.69 -27.95
CA SER A 8 -15.15 -8.52 -27.11
C SER A 8 -15.26 -8.77 -25.60
N MET A 9 -14.13 -8.77 -24.89
CA MET A 9 -14.18 -8.30 -23.50
C MET A 9 -14.60 -6.83 -23.56
N ALA A 10 -15.70 -6.49 -22.87
CA ALA A 10 -16.12 -5.11 -22.72
C ALA A 10 -14.94 -4.32 -22.15
N THR A 11 -14.54 -3.23 -22.80
CA THR A 11 -13.49 -2.34 -22.32
C THR A 11 -13.94 -1.76 -20.99
N VAL A 12 -13.21 -2.07 -19.91
CA VAL A 12 -13.48 -1.49 -18.59
C VAL A 12 -12.82 -0.12 -18.53
N THR A 13 -13.46 0.84 -17.88
CA THR A 13 -12.83 2.14 -17.62
C THR A 13 -11.65 1.91 -16.67
N PRO A 14 -10.42 2.33 -17.01
CA PRO A 14 -9.29 2.22 -16.11
C PRO A 14 -9.57 2.92 -14.78
N VAL A 15 -9.07 2.34 -13.69
CA VAL A 15 -9.20 2.90 -12.34
C VAL A 15 -7.87 2.74 -11.62
N LEU A 16 -7.45 3.78 -10.90
CA LEU A 16 -6.31 3.71 -10.00
C LEU A 16 -6.68 4.29 -8.65
N VAL A 17 -6.49 3.52 -7.58
CA VAL A 17 -6.83 3.87 -6.20
C VAL A 17 -5.57 3.84 -5.37
N VAL A 18 -5.37 4.81 -4.49
CA VAL A 18 -4.23 4.90 -3.57
C VAL A 18 -4.67 5.16 -2.14
N HIS A 19 -3.88 4.70 -1.17
CA HIS A 19 -3.98 5.12 0.23
C HIS A 19 -2.64 5.64 0.75
N GLY A 20 -2.74 6.59 1.69
CA GLY A 20 -1.63 7.18 2.43
C GLY A 20 -1.55 6.74 3.89
N GLY A 21 -2.29 5.69 4.25
CA GLY A 21 -2.22 5.03 5.55
C GLY A 21 -3.42 5.29 6.45
N ALA A 22 -3.77 4.28 7.26
CA ALA A 22 -4.88 4.30 8.21
C ALA A 22 -4.38 4.50 9.65
N GLY A 23 -5.00 5.41 10.41
CA GLY A 23 -4.72 5.62 11.82
C GLY A 23 -5.24 6.94 12.36
N ASP A 24 -4.58 7.48 13.39
CA ASP A 24 -5.01 8.71 14.08
C ASP A 24 -4.34 9.94 13.46
N ILE A 25 -4.57 10.16 12.15
CA ILE A 25 -4.00 11.30 11.41
C ILE A 25 -4.38 12.61 12.12
N PRO A 26 -3.42 13.42 12.63
CA PRO A 26 -3.73 14.69 13.29
C PRO A 26 -4.21 15.73 12.27
N ASP A 27 -4.98 16.73 12.73
CA ASP A 27 -5.59 17.73 11.84
C ASP A 27 -4.55 18.49 11.00
N SER A 28 -3.37 18.77 11.59
CA SER A 28 -2.23 19.41 10.90
C SER A 28 -1.71 18.61 9.70
N ARG A 29 -1.94 17.29 9.65
CA ARG A 29 -1.45 16.39 8.61
C ARG A 29 -2.52 16.05 7.57
N ILE A 30 -3.78 16.47 7.75
CA ILE A 30 -4.87 16.16 6.82
C ILE A 30 -4.57 16.72 5.43
N GLN A 31 -4.33 18.03 5.32
CA GLN A 31 -4.16 18.65 4.01
C GLN A 31 -2.90 18.12 3.28
N PRO A 32 -1.72 18.03 3.92
CA PRO A 32 -0.56 17.41 3.29
C PRO A 32 -0.81 15.97 2.81
N LYS A 33 -1.53 15.15 3.60
CA LYS A 33 -1.90 13.78 3.22
C LYS A 33 -2.82 13.76 2.00
N LEU A 34 -3.84 14.62 1.97
CA LEU A 34 -4.77 14.75 0.85
C LEU A 34 -4.05 15.21 -0.43
N ASP A 35 -3.12 16.17 -0.32
CA ASP A 35 -2.33 16.64 -1.46
C ASP A 35 -1.46 15.52 -2.03
N GLY A 36 -0.77 14.78 -1.16
CA GLY A 36 0.09 13.68 -1.56
C GLY A 36 -0.65 12.52 -2.23
N VAL A 37 -1.79 12.04 -1.67
CA VAL A 37 -2.56 10.96 -2.31
C VAL A 37 -3.17 11.40 -3.64
N ARG A 38 -3.60 12.66 -3.76
CA ARG A 38 -4.10 13.23 -5.01
C ARG A 38 -3.02 13.35 -6.08
N LYS A 39 -1.80 13.72 -5.69
CA LYS A 39 -0.62 13.75 -6.58
C LYS A 39 -0.24 12.34 -7.04
N ALA A 40 -0.27 11.36 -6.12
CA ALA A 40 0.03 9.97 -6.42
C ALA A 40 -0.99 9.35 -7.39
N ALA A 41 -2.28 9.58 -7.17
CA ALA A 41 -3.35 9.11 -8.06
C ALA A 41 -3.18 9.65 -9.49
N ARG A 42 -2.88 10.94 -9.64
CA ARG A 42 -2.62 11.56 -10.95
C ARG A 42 -1.43 10.95 -11.66
N ALA A 43 -0.32 10.79 -10.95
CA ALA A 43 0.91 10.25 -11.51
C ALA A 43 0.71 8.81 -12.00
N GLY A 44 0.12 7.95 -11.16
CA GLY A 44 -0.18 6.57 -11.53
C GLY A 44 -1.15 6.48 -12.69
N TYR A 45 -2.27 7.22 -12.63
CA TYR A 45 -3.30 7.15 -13.67
C TYR A 45 -2.79 7.65 -15.03
N LYS A 46 -1.95 8.69 -15.03
CA LYS A 46 -1.25 9.13 -16.25
C LYS A 46 -0.44 8.00 -16.87
N ILE A 47 0.39 7.31 -16.07
CA ILE A 47 1.18 6.17 -16.55
C ILE A 47 0.29 5.02 -17.01
N LEU A 48 -0.82 4.76 -16.32
CA LEU A 48 -1.80 3.75 -16.73
C LEU A 48 -2.38 4.04 -18.12
N GLN A 49 -2.70 5.31 -18.41
CA GLN A 49 -3.20 5.73 -19.72
C GLN A 49 -2.13 5.63 -20.82
N GLU A 50 -0.88 5.96 -20.50
CA GLU A 50 0.23 5.97 -21.46
C GLU A 50 0.71 4.55 -21.81
N THR A 51 0.75 3.65 -20.82
CA THR A 51 1.37 2.32 -20.97
C THR A 51 0.34 1.20 -21.09
N GLY A 52 -0.86 1.37 -20.51
CA GLY A 52 -1.82 0.28 -20.33
C GLY A 52 -1.29 -0.85 -19.44
N ASN A 53 -0.33 -0.59 -18.55
CA ASN A 53 0.27 -1.58 -17.66
C ASN A 53 0.00 -1.17 -16.19
N VAL A 54 -0.69 -2.04 -15.45
CA VAL A 54 -1.03 -1.79 -14.04
C VAL A 54 0.20 -1.70 -13.14
N LEU A 55 1.26 -2.47 -13.39
CA LEU A 55 2.47 -2.46 -12.57
C LEU A 55 3.25 -1.16 -12.73
N ASP A 56 3.35 -0.64 -13.96
CA ASP A 56 3.97 0.66 -14.24
C ASP A 56 3.22 1.79 -13.52
N ALA A 57 1.89 1.74 -13.55
CA ALA A 57 1.02 2.73 -12.89
C ALA A 57 1.15 2.68 -11.35
N ILE A 58 1.15 1.47 -10.78
CA ILE A 58 1.30 1.24 -9.34
C ILE A 58 2.66 1.73 -8.85
N GLU A 59 3.74 1.37 -9.56
CA GLU A 59 5.09 1.79 -9.23
C GLU A 59 5.20 3.33 -9.26
N ALA A 60 4.68 3.98 -10.31
CA ALA A 60 4.69 5.44 -10.41
C ALA A 60 3.89 6.15 -9.31
N ALA A 61 2.71 5.61 -8.94
CA ALA A 61 1.92 6.17 -7.83
C ALA A 61 2.64 6.03 -6.48
N ILE A 62 3.25 4.87 -6.23
CA ILE A 62 3.95 4.61 -4.97
C ILE A 62 5.26 5.40 -4.89
N HIS A 63 6.00 5.60 -5.99
CA HIS A 63 7.18 6.48 -6.02
C HIS A 63 6.85 7.89 -5.52
N VAL A 64 5.73 8.47 -5.96
CA VAL A 64 5.30 9.79 -5.48
C VAL A 64 5.15 9.83 -3.96
N MET A 65 4.68 8.74 -3.36
CA MET A 65 4.50 8.65 -1.91
C MET A 65 5.77 8.22 -1.17
N GLU A 66 6.65 7.43 -1.78
CA GLU A 66 7.97 7.07 -1.24
C GLU A 66 8.96 8.25 -1.25
N ASP A 67 8.77 9.23 -2.14
CA ASP A 67 9.56 10.45 -2.17
C ASP A 67 9.06 11.54 -1.20
N ASP A 68 7.86 11.37 -0.63
CA ASP A 68 7.18 12.37 0.16
C ASP A 68 7.19 12.02 1.66
N GLU A 69 7.90 12.83 2.44
CA GLU A 69 8.06 12.69 3.90
C GLU A 69 6.76 12.73 4.69
N VAL A 70 5.64 13.10 4.06
CA VAL A 70 4.30 13.01 4.65
C VAL A 70 3.89 11.54 4.86
N PHE A 71 4.48 10.59 4.13
CA PHE A 71 4.16 9.17 4.21
C PHE A 71 5.25 8.35 4.90
N ASN A 72 4.89 7.14 5.32
CA ASN A 72 5.81 6.22 5.98
C ASN A 72 6.23 5.12 5.00
N ALA A 73 6.97 5.53 3.97
CA ALA A 73 7.59 4.65 2.97
C ALA A 73 8.74 5.44 2.32
N GLY A 74 9.83 4.78 1.92
CA GLY A 74 10.99 5.49 1.36
C GLY A 74 11.48 6.62 2.27
N LYS A 75 11.53 7.85 1.73
CA LYS A 75 11.78 9.06 2.51
C LYS A 75 10.61 9.34 3.44
N GLY A 76 10.87 9.38 4.75
CA GLY A 76 9.83 9.53 5.77
C GLY A 76 9.44 8.22 6.46
N SER A 77 10.07 7.10 6.07
CA SER A 77 9.97 5.86 6.84
C SER A 77 10.28 6.08 8.32
N ILE A 78 9.45 5.47 9.17
CA ILE A 78 9.63 5.51 10.62
C ILE A 78 10.93 4.81 11.05
N LEU A 79 11.36 5.11 12.28
CA LEU A 79 12.59 4.56 12.84
C LEU A 79 12.29 3.37 13.77
N ASN A 80 13.16 2.36 13.72
CA ASN A 80 13.20 1.29 14.70
C ASN A 80 13.80 1.78 16.04
N LEU A 81 13.83 0.92 17.08
CA LEU A 81 14.35 1.28 18.40
C LEU A 81 15.80 1.81 18.39
N ASP A 82 16.60 1.32 17.44
CA ASP A 82 18.00 1.69 17.25
C ASP A 82 18.17 3.00 16.46
N GLY A 83 17.07 3.60 15.98
CA GLY A 83 17.07 4.83 15.19
C GLY A 83 17.35 4.64 13.71
N GLY A 84 17.36 3.40 13.20
CA GLY A 84 17.56 3.09 11.79
C GLY A 84 16.25 2.82 11.03
N ILE A 85 16.34 2.81 9.71
CA ILE A 85 15.22 2.52 8.79
C ILE A 85 15.29 1.05 8.33
N GLU A 86 14.15 0.37 8.31
CA GLU A 86 13.98 -0.97 7.74
C GLU A 86 12.67 -1.00 6.96
N MET A 87 12.73 -1.03 5.63
CA MET A 87 11.56 -0.92 4.76
C MET A 87 11.08 -2.29 4.27
N GLU A 88 9.81 -2.34 3.92
CA GLU A 88 9.12 -3.50 3.39
C GLU A 88 8.25 -3.07 2.20
N ALA A 89 8.18 -3.88 1.15
CA ALA A 89 7.30 -3.62 0.02
C ALA A 89 6.84 -4.91 -0.67
N LEU A 90 5.66 -4.86 -1.27
CA LEU A 90 5.04 -5.92 -2.05
C LEU A 90 4.44 -5.32 -3.32
N ILE A 91 4.58 -6.03 -4.45
CA ILE A 91 3.83 -5.79 -5.67
C ILE A 91 3.27 -7.12 -6.18
N THR A 92 2.03 -7.12 -6.67
CA THR A 92 1.36 -8.32 -7.22
C THR A 92 0.58 -7.99 -8.48
N GLU A 93 0.48 -8.94 -9.42
CA GLU A 93 -0.43 -8.89 -10.58
C GLU A 93 -1.46 -10.03 -10.57
N GLY A 94 -2.64 -9.75 -11.14
CA GLY A 94 -3.77 -10.68 -11.12
C GLY A 94 -3.79 -11.73 -12.23
N SER A 95 -3.00 -11.56 -13.30
CA SER A 95 -3.11 -12.41 -14.50
C SER A 95 -2.60 -13.85 -14.28
N ASN A 96 -1.60 -13.99 -13.41
CA ASN A 96 -0.89 -15.24 -13.16
C ASN A 96 -0.41 -15.38 -11.70
N PHE A 97 -0.86 -14.47 -10.81
CA PHE A 97 -0.47 -14.40 -9.41
C PHE A 97 1.03 -14.13 -9.16
N ASN A 98 1.74 -13.56 -10.13
CA ASN A 98 3.11 -13.12 -9.89
C ASN A 98 3.13 -12.08 -8.77
N ALA A 99 4.15 -12.22 -7.92
CA ALA A 99 4.37 -11.34 -6.81
C ALA A 99 5.87 -11.15 -6.60
N GLY A 100 6.24 -9.94 -6.19
CA GLY A 100 7.58 -9.60 -5.75
C GLY A 100 7.53 -8.88 -4.42
N SER A 101 8.40 -9.26 -3.51
CA SER A 101 8.37 -8.80 -2.14
C SER A 101 9.77 -8.66 -1.57
N VAL A 102 9.94 -7.63 -0.74
CA VAL A 102 11.18 -7.37 -0.01
C VAL A 102 10.91 -6.93 1.42
N THR A 103 11.81 -7.30 2.33
CA THR A 103 11.74 -6.93 3.75
C THR A 103 13.13 -6.62 4.30
N LEU A 104 13.17 -5.82 5.36
CA LEU A 104 14.39 -5.36 6.04
C LEU A 104 15.33 -4.57 5.11
N VAL A 105 14.77 -3.90 4.10
CA VAL A 105 15.52 -3.14 3.09
C VAL A 105 16.04 -1.85 3.71
N LYS A 106 17.30 -1.50 3.38
CA LYS A 106 17.98 -0.29 3.85
C LYS A 106 18.59 0.45 2.67
N ASN A 107 18.78 1.76 2.82
CA ASN A 107 19.55 2.57 1.88
C ASN A 107 19.04 2.54 0.42
N ILE A 108 17.75 2.33 0.19
CA ILE A 108 17.10 2.34 -1.13
C ILE A 108 15.97 3.37 -1.11
N SER A 109 15.89 4.24 -2.12
CA SER A 109 14.81 5.23 -2.20
C SER A 109 13.44 4.62 -2.43
N HIS A 110 13.37 3.60 -3.31
CA HIS A 110 12.12 3.01 -3.77
C HIS A 110 12.06 1.50 -3.52
N PRO A 111 11.68 1.06 -2.30
CA PRO A 111 11.43 -0.34 -1.98
C PRO A 111 10.46 -1.03 -2.96
N ILE A 112 9.44 -0.33 -3.48
CA ILE A 112 8.48 -0.92 -4.42
C ILE A 112 9.15 -1.38 -5.74
N SER A 113 10.11 -0.62 -6.26
CA SER A 113 10.87 -1.01 -7.46
C SER A 113 11.75 -2.22 -7.20
N LEU A 114 12.29 -2.33 -5.99
CA LEU A 114 13.06 -3.49 -5.59
C LEU A 114 12.17 -4.74 -5.50
N ALA A 115 10.95 -4.62 -4.95
CA ALA A 115 9.95 -5.67 -4.95
C ALA A 115 9.62 -6.12 -6.39
N ARG A 116 9.36 -5.18 -7.30
CA ARG A 116 9.12 -5.48 -8.72
C ARG A 116 10.31 -6.17 -9.40
N MET A 117 11.54 -5.75 -9.11
CA MET A 117 12.73 -6.42 -9.63
C MET A 117 12.85 -7.86 -9.12
N VAL A 118 12.47 -8.16 -7.87
CA VAL A 118 12.40 -9.54 -7.38
C VAL A 118 11.43 -10.36 -8.22
N MET A 119 10.23 -9.82 -8.49
CA MET A 119 9.21 -10.46 -9.33
C MET A 119 9.72 -10.79 -10.74
N GLU A 120 10.38 -9.84 -11.39
CA GLU A 120 10.71 -9.94 -12.82
C GLU A 120 12.09 -10.55 -13.11
N LYS A 121 13.04 -10.46 -12.17
CA LYS A 121 14.45 -10.83 -12.39
C LYS A 121 14.89 -12.06 -11.60
N THR A 122 13.99 -12.68 -10.86
CA THR A 122 14.28 -13.89 -10.08
C THR A 122 13.17 -14.93 -10.24
N PRO A 123 13.44 -16.22 -9.97
CA PRO A 123 12.39 -17.24 -9.87
C PRO A 123 11.72 -17.25 -8.48
N HIS A 124 11.91 -16.20 -7.67
CA HIS A 124 11.49 -16.13 -6.28
C HIS A 124 10.51 -14.98 -6.07
N THR A 125 9.66 -15.11 -5.05
CA THR A 125 8.66 -14.10 -4.70
C THR A 125 9.13 -13.12 -3.63
N PHE A 126 9.97 -13.57 -2.69
CA PHE A 126 10.22 -12.82 -1.46
C PHE A 126 11.68 -12.93 -1.03
N LEU A 127 12.37 -11.78 -0.91
CA LEU A 127 13.73 -11.67 -0.38
C LEU A 127 13.76 -10.82 0.90
N GLY A 128 14.70 -11.14 1.81
CA GLY A 128 14.88 -10.37 3.03
C GLY A 128 16.24 -10.60 3.67
N GLY A 129 16.60 -9.75 4.63
CA GLY A 129 17.88 -9.82 5.35
C GLY A 129 19.08 -9.73 4.40
N ASP A 130 20.13 -10.50 4.66
CA ASP A 130 21.36 -10.44 3.85
C ASP A 130 21.12 -10.81 2.37
N GLY A 131 20.12 -11.66 2.09
CA GLY A 131 19.79 -12.05 0.71
C GLY A 131 19.26 -10.91 -0.16
N VAL A 132 18.53 -9.95 0.41
CA VAL A 132 18.10 -8.76 -0.35
C VAL A 132 19.27 -7.80 -0.61
N GLU A 133 20.22 -7.71 0.32
CA GLU A 133 21.44 -6.91 0.15
C GLU A 133 22.34 -7.46 -0.96
N GLU A 134 22.52 -8.78 -1.02
CA GLU A 134 23.23 -9.45 -2.11
C GLU A 134 22.54 -9.21 -3.46
N PHE A 135 21.21 -9.27 -3.49
CA PHE A 135 20.43 -9.01 -4.70
C PHE A 135 20.60 -7.56 -5.18
N ILE A 136 20.52 -6.58 -4.28
CA ILE A 136 20.77 -5.15 -4.57
C ILE A 136 22.16 -4.97 -5.20
N GLN A 137 23.19 -5.59 -4.60
CA GLN A 137 24.56 -5.51 -5.12
C GLN A 137 24.68 -6.15 -6.51
N LYS A 138 24.11 -7.35 -6.69
CA LYS A 138 24.15 -8.10 -7.95
C LYS A 138 23.45 -7.38 -9.10
N MET A 139 22.33 -6.72 -8.82
CA MET A 139 21.56 -5.96 -9.81
C MET A 139 22.13 -4.56 -10.07
N GLY A 140 23.12 -4.11 -9.27
CA GLY A 140 23.71 -2.78 -9.41
C GLY A 140 22.74 -1.64 -9.05
N ILE A 141 21.83 -1.89 -8.11
CA ILE A 141 20.80 -0.91 -7.72
C ILE A 141 21.46 0.22 -6.91
N PRO A 142 21.24 1.50 -7.27
CA PRO A 142 21.81 2.63 -6.55
C PRO A 142 21.35 2.67 -5.10
N ARG A 143 22.30 2.97 -4.21
CA ARG A 143 22.03 3.19 -2.78
C ARG A 143 21.98 4.68 -2.47
N VAL A 144 21.14 5.04 -1.52
CA VAL A 144 21.10 6.38 -0.93
C VAL A 144 21.62 6.36 0.51
N PRO A 145 22.29 7.42 0.96
CA PRO A 145 22.67 7.53 2.37
C PRO A 145 21.45 7.48 3.28
N GLU A 146 21.52 6.75 4.40
CA GLU A 146 20.35 6.57 5.28
C GLU A 146 19.79 7.92 5.78
N TYR A 147 20.66 8.88 6.06
CA TYR A 147 20.26 10.22 6.51
C TYR A 147 19.37 10.97 5.51
N SER A 148 19.39 10.62 4.22
CA SER A 148 18.52 11.26 3.23
C SER A 148 17.08 10.74 3.27
N LEU A 149 16.86 9.58 3.89
CA LEU A 149 15.54 8.98 4.09
C LEU A 149 14.94 9.35 5.45
N ILE A 150 15.79 9.65 6.44
CA ILE A 150 15.38 10.05 7.79
C ILE A 150 14.89 11.50 7.80
N THR A 151 13.69 11.71 8.34
CA THR A 151 13.05 13.03 8.47
C THR A 151 12.95 13.43 9.93
N ASP A 152 12.78 14.72 10.20
CA ASP A 152 12.58 15.20 11.58
C ASP A 152 11.26 14.69 12.17
N GLY A 153 10.22 14.52 11.36
CA GLY A 153 8.97 13.88 11.78
C GLY A 153 9.19 12.44 12.29
N ALA A 154 10.01 11.64 11.59
CA ALA A 154 10.34 10.28 12.01
C ALA A 154 11.17 10.24 13.31
N LYS A 155 12.12 11.17 13.48
CA LYS A 155 12.89 11.31 14.73
C LYS A 155 11.99 11.70 15.90
N ASN A 156 11.17 12.73 15.74
CA ASN A 156 10.23 13.20 16.76
C ASN A 156 9.24 12.10 17.16
N ALA A 157 8.78 11.30 16.20
CA ALA A 157 7.91 10.16 16.48
C ALA A 157 8.60 9.09 17.35
N LEU A 158 9.87 8.77 17.08
CA LEU A 158 10.64 7.81 17.88
C LEU A 158 10.94 8.36 19.30
N GLU A 159 11.27 9.64 19.42
CA GLU A 159 11.49 10.29 20.71
C GLU A 159 10.24 10.26 21.57
N ALA A 160 9.10 10.72 21.02
CA ALA A 160 7.81 10.69 21.70
C ALA A 160 7.38 9.26 22.08
N PHE A 161 7.73 8.27 21.27
CA PHE A 161 7.52 6.85 21.58
C PHE A 161 8.33 6.40 22.80
N LYS A 162 9.62 6.78 22.86
CA LYS A 162 10.51 6.45 23.99
C LYS A 162 10.05 7.14 25.29
N GLU A 163 9.63 8.40 25.21
CA GLU A 163 9.12 9.16 26.36
C GLU A 163 7.84 8.56 26.96
N LYS A 164 6.96 7.98 26.12
CA LYS A 164 5.72 7.31 26.55
C LYS A 164 5.93 5.88 27.07
N GLY A 165 7.16 5.46 27.30
CA GLY A 165 7.49 4.15 27.89
C GLY A 165 7.61 3.01 26.88
N GLY A 166 7.71 3.31 25.57
CA GLY A 166 8.10 2.33 24.55
C GLY A 166 7.08 1.23 24.25
N GLN A 167 5.80 1.47 24.49
CA GLN A 167 4.75 0.53 24.08
C GLN A 167 4.31 0.81 22.62
N PRO A 168 4.38 -0.18 21.72
CA PRO A 168 3.91 -0.07 20.33
C PRO A 168 2.52 0.55 20.25
N SER A 169 2.34 1.50 19.33
CA SER A 169 1.06 2.17 19.12
C SER A 169 -0.04 1.20 18.66
N LEU A 170 -1.29 1.58 18.90
CA LEU A 170 -2.46 0.78 18.49
C LEU A 170 -2.59 0.65 16.96
N THR A 171 -1.93 1.53 16.21
CA THR A 171 -1.91 1.68 14.75
C THR A 171 -0.55 2.20 14.28
N GLU A 172 -0.26 2.16 12.97
CA GLU A 172 0.97 2.72 12.37
C GLU A 172 1.11 4.24 12.55
N ILE A 173 -0.02 4.96 12.54
CA ILE A 173 -0.07 6.41 12.76
C ILE A 173 -0.47 6.65 14.22
N GLY A 174 0.52 6.84 15.09
CA GLY A 174 0.33 7.31 16.46
C GLY A 174 -0.17 8.77 16.51
N HIS A 175 -0.43 9.29 17.72
CA HIS A 175 -0.89 10.68 17.94
C HIS A 175 0.14 11.78 17.61
N THR A 176 1.23 11.46 16.91
CA THR A 176 2.36 12.34 16.57
C THR A 176 2.60 12.34 15.07
N ASP A 177 3.62 13.05 14.58
CA ASP A 177 3.95 13.27 13.16
C ASP A 177 4.32 12.01 12.33
N GLY A 178 3.97 10.81 12.80
CA GLY A 178 4.18 9.56 12.07
C GLY A 178 3.38 9.49 10.77
N GLY A 179 3.99 8.94 9.72
CA GLY A 179 3.29 8.55 8.49
C GLY A 179 2.65 7.16 8.61
N GLY A 180 1.70 6.84 7.73
CA GLY A 180 1.18 5.48 7.58
C GLY A 180 1.64 4.82 6.29
N THR A 181 1.50 3.51 6.22
CA THR A 181 1.78 2.67 5.05
C THR A 181 1.07 3.19 3.81
N VAL A 182 1.75 3.12 2.67
CA VAL A 182 1.21 3.57 1.38
C VAL A 182 0.88 2.38 0.51
N GLY A 183 -0.08 2.57 -0.38
CA GLY A 183 -0.45 1.51 -1.30
C GLY A 183 -1.27 2.00 -2.47
N CYS A 184 -1.32 1.18 -3.51
CA CYS A 184 -1.99 1.44 -4.76
C CYS A 184 -2.62 0.15 -5.28
N VAL A 185 -3.83 0.24 -5.84
CA VAL A 185 -4.43 -0.81 -6.67
C VAL A 185 -4.86 -0.19 -7.99
N ALA A 186 -4.74 -0.96 -9.08
CA ALA A 186 -5.07 -0.48 -10.41
C ALA A 186 -5.81 -1.55 -11.22
N LEU A 187 -6.66 -1.08 -12.12
CA LEU A 187 -7.36 -1.85 -13.15
C LEU A 187 -7.12 -1.16 -14.50
N ASP A 188 -6.62 -1.90 -15.49
CA ASP A 188 -6.46 -1.38 -16.84
C ASP A 188 -7.69 -1.61 -17.74
N SER A 189 -7.65 -1.08 -18.96
CA SER A 189 -8.74 -1.21 -19.94
C SER A 189 -8.98 -2.63 -20.47
N LYS A 190 -8.06 -3.56 -20.22
CA LYS A 190 -8.12 -4.97 -20.62
C LYS A 190 -8.64 -5.87 -19.51
N GLY A 191 -8.86 -5.32 -18.31
CA GLY A 191 -9.31 -6.09 -17.16
C GLY A 191 -8.19 -6.64 -16.29
N HIS A 192 -6.92 -6.27 -16.53
CA HIS A 192 -5.82 -6.68 -15.66
C HIS A 192 -5.82 -5.85 -14.39
N VAL A 193 -5.59 -6.50 -13.25
CA VAL A 193 -5.48 -5.85 -11.95
C VAL A 193 -4.11 -6.05 -11.33
N GLY A 194 -3.73 -5.11 -10.46
CA GLY A 194 -2.52 -5.23 -9.65
C GLY A 194 -2.65 -4.47 -8.34
N SER A 195 -1.77 -4.79 -7.40
CA SER A 195 -1.60 -4.05 -6.14
C SER A 195 -0.13 -3.83 -5.82
N GLY A 196 0.15 -2.74 -5.12
CA GLY A 196 1.44 -2.46 -4.51
C GLY A 196 1.27 -1.84 -3.13
N THR A 197 2.15 -2.19 -2.20
CA THR A 197 2.14 -1.68 -0.82
C THR A 197 3.59 -1.47 -0.37
N SER A 198 3.88 -0.35 0.30
CA SER A 198 5.23 0.00 0.77
C SER A 198 5.17 0.65 2.16
N THR A 199 6.09 0.30 3.05
CA THR A 199 6.11 0.80 4.43
C THR A 199 7.50 0.89 5.05
N GLY A 200 7.67 1.82 6.01
CA GLY A 200 8.76 1.76 7.01
C GLY A 200 8.40 0.90 8.23
N GLY A 201 7.17 0.43 8.36
CA GLY A 201 6.66 -0.35 9.49
C GLY A 201 6.03 0.53 10.59
N ILE A 202 6.15 0.13 11.85
CA ILE A 202 5.61 0.86 13.01
C ILE A 202 6.72 1.54 13.82
N THR A 203 6.49 2.77 14.27
CA THR A 203 7.43 3.53 15.09
C THR A 203 7.89 2.73 16.31
N GLY A 204 9.20 2.70 16.54
CA GLY A 204 9.76 1.98 17.69
C GLY A 204 9.67 0.45 17.56
N LYS A 205 9.51 -0.07 16.34
CA LYS A 205 9.61 -1.50 16.09
C LYS A 205 10.97 -2.04 16.53
N TYR A 206 10.99 -3.31 16.94
CA TYR A 206 12.24 -4.06 17.04
C TYR A 206 12.93 -4.11 15.69
N LYS A 207 14.26 -4.02 15.71
CA LYS A 207 15.07 -4.29 14.54
C LYS A 207 14.76 -5.69 14.02
N GLY A 208 14.51 -5.80 12.71
CA GLY A 208 14.11 -7.07 12.10
C GLY A 208 12.62 -7.41 12.21
N ARG A 209 11.77 -6.54 12.78
CA ARG A 209 10.30 -6.73 12.75
C ARG A 209 9.80 -6.62 11.31
N ILE A 210 8.96 -7.58 10.92
CA ILE A 210 8.30 -7.65 9.62
C ILE A 210 6.79 -7.55 9.84
N GLY A 211 6.13 -6.65 9.10
CA GLY A 211 4.69 -6.46 9.12
C GLY A 211 3.93 -7.31 8.11
N ASP A 212 2.72 -6.86 7.80
CA ASP A 212 1.83 -7.43 6.79
C ASP A 212 2.20 -7.06 5.36
N THR A 213 2.78 -5.87 5.15
CA THR A 213 3.06 -5.28 3.84
C THR A 213 3.74 -6.25 2.87
N PRO A 214 4.85 -6.95 3.22
CA PRO A 214 5.55 -7.80 2.26
C PRO A 214 4.88 -9.18 2.06
N LEU A 215 3.72 -9.43 2.66
CA LEU A 215 3.07 -10.74 2.66
C LEU A 215 1.84 -10.75 1.73
N PRO A 216 1.88 -11.49 0.61
CA PRO A 216 0.70 -11.71 -0.22
C PRO A 216 -0.49 -12.25 0.59
N GLY A 217 -1.66 -11.65 0.40
CA GLY A 217 -2.89 -12.01 1.12
C GLY A 217 -3.04 -11.32 2.46
N CYS A 218 -2.00 -10.65 2.94
CA CYS A 218 -2.05 -9.75 4.10
C CYS A 218 -2.01 -8.31 3.62
N GLY A 219 -0.82 -7.80 3.26
CA GLY A 219 -0.57 -6.42 2.83
C GLY A 219 -1.26 -6.07 1.52
N GLY A 220 -1.22 -6.98 0.55
CA GLY A 220 -1.90 -6.85 -0.74
C GLY A 220 -2.10 -8.18 -1.45
N TYR A 221 -2.98 -8.21 -2.44
CA TYR A 221 -3.27 -9.39 -3.26
C TYR A 221 -4.02 -8.99 -4.54
N SER A 222 -3.85 -9.75 -5.63
CA SER A 222 -4.46 -9.47 -6.93
C SER A 222 -4.92 -10.75 -7.62
N ASP A 223 -6.06 -10.70 -8.28
CA ASP A 223 -6.63 -11.77 -9.11
C ASP A 223 -7.52 -11.14 -10.20
N ASP A 224 -7.18 -11.32 -11.49
CA ASP A 224 -7.93 -10.74 -12.62
C ASP A 224 -9.40 -11.19 -12.65
N PHE A 225 -9.73 -12.33 -12.03
CA PHE A 225 -11.10 -12.82 -11.93
C PHE A 225 -11.91 -12.19 -10.80
N ILE A 226 -11.28 -11.44 -9.89
CA ILE A 226 -11.94 -10.88 -8.70
C ILE A 226 -11.64 -9.37 -8.57
N GLY A 227 -10.38 -9.01 -8.44
CA GLY A 227 -9.93 -7.65 -8.12
C GLY A 227 -8.54 -7.61 -7.47
N ALA A 228 -8.15 -6.42 -7.00
CA ALA A 228 -6.91 -6.18 -6.28
C ALA A 228 -7.14 -5.39 -4.99
N VAL A 229 -6.33 -5.66 -3.98
CA VAL A 229 -6.43 -5.06 -2.64
C VAL A 229 -5.05 -4.60 -2.15
N SER A 230 -5.02 -3.46 -1.46
CA SER A 230 -3.89 -3.01 -0.62
C SER A 230 -4.41 -2.59 0.75
N THR A 231 -3.67 -2.91 1.81
CA THR A 231 -4.08 -2.70 3.21
C THR A 231 -3.09 -1.83 3.98
N THR A 232 -3.53 -1.28 5.11
CA THR A 232 -2.74 -0.45 6.02
C THR A 232 -3.33 -0.51 7.43
N GLY A 233 -2.51 -0.34 8.47
CA GLY A 233 -2.98 -0.29 9.86
C GLY A 233 -2.11 -1.13 10.78
N HIS A 234 -2.71 -1.80 11.76
CA HIS A 234 -1.93 -2.62 12.69
C HIS A 234 -1.45 -3.92 12.03
N GLY A 235 -0.21 -3.95 11.56
CA GLY A 235 0.31 -5.04 10.72
C GLY A 235 0.19 -6.44 11.30
N GLU A 236 0.44 -6.63 12.60
CA GLU A 236 0.28 -7.95 13.23
C GLU A 236 -1.19 -8.43 13.18
N SER A 237 -2.16 -7.51 13.21
CA SER A 237 -3.58 -7.85 13.12
C SER A 237 -3.99 -8.20 11.70
N ILE A 238 -3.50 -7.41 10.72
CA ILE A 238 -3.69 -7.67 9.29
C ILE A 238 -3.12 -9.05 8.93
N LEU A 239 -1.90 -9.34 9.38
CA LEU A 239 -1.21 -10.62 9.20
C LEU A 239 -1.99 -11.78 9.85
N LYS A 240 -2.36 -11.68 11.13
CA LYS A 240 -3.13 -12.75 11.81
C LYS A 240 -4.49 -13.02 11.18
N TYR A 241 -5.06 -12.04 10.49
CA TYR A 241 -6.40 -12.13 9.90
C TYR A 241 -6.39 -12.48 8.42
N ASN A 242 -5.27 -12.27 7.70
CA ASN A 242 -5.17 -12.31 6.23
C ASN A 242 -6.17 -11.35 5.56
N LEU A 243 -6.10 -10.06 5.92
CA LEU A 243 -7.12 -9.08 5.55
C LEU A 243 -7.33 -8.97 4.03
N ALA A 244 -6.27 -8.79 3.23
CA ALA A 244 -6.40 -8.64 1.77
C ALA A 244 -7.06 -9.87 1.13
N HIS A 245 -6.63 -11.07 1.50
CA HIS A 245 -7.22 -12.30 0.98
C HIS A 245 -8.71 -12.41 1.33
N ARG A 246 -9.10 -12.09 2.57
CA ARG A 246 -10.51 -12.14 2.99
C ARG A 246 -11.40 -11.13 2.27
N ILE A 247 -10.88 -9.95 1.95
CA ILE A 247 -11.61 -8.97 1.15
C ILE A 247 -11.92 -9.56 -0.24
N LEU A 248 -10.92 -10.11 -0.92
CA LEU A 248 -11.14 -10.74 -2.23
C LEU A 248 -12.03 -11.98 -2.15
N SER A 249 -11.90 -12.83 -1.12
CA SER A 249 -12.81 -13.96 -0.92
C SER A 249 -14.26 -13.49 -0.75
N ALA A 250 -14.49 -12.41 0.00
CA ALA A 250 -15.83 -11.87 0.18
C ALA A 250 -16.41 -11.29 -1.13
N MET A 251 -15.57 -10.68 -1.97
CA MET A 251 -15.99 -10.26 -3.33
C MET A 251 -16.31 -11.45 -4.22
N GLN A 252 -15.50 -12.50 -4.15
CA GLN A 252 -15.74 -13.75 -4.88
C GLN A 252 -17.05 -14.42 -4.46
N GLU A 253 -17.44 -14.27 -3.19
CA GLU A 253 -18.72 -14.73 -2.64
C GLU A 253 -19.91 -13.81 -2.98
N GLY A 254 -19.67 -12.72 -3.72
CA GLY A 254 -20.71 -11.88 -4.31
C GLY A 254 -20.94 -10.53 -3.63
N LEU A 255 -20.13 -10.14 -2.64
CA LEU A 255 -20.16 -8.77 -2.13
C LEU A 255 -19.53 -7.78 -3.12
N SER A 256 -20.03 -6.55 -3.14
CA SER A 256 -19.36 -5.46 -3.86
C SER A 256 -17.99 -5.14 -3.26
N ALA A 257 -17.12 -4.45 -4.02
CA ALA A 257 -15.82 -4.00 -3.52
C ALA A 257 -15.94 -3.17 -2.24
N GLU A 258 -16.92 -2.24 -2.18
CA GLU A 258 -17.18 -1.41 -1.01
C GLU A 258 -17.59 -2.23 0.22
N GLU A 259 -18.60 -3.10 0.07
CA GLU A 259 -19.12 -3.94 1.15
C GLU A 259 -18.05 -4.91 1.66
N ALA A 260 -17.34 -5.59 0.77
CA ALA A 260 -16.29 -6.56 1.13
C ALA A 260 -15.15 -5.89 1.91
N THR A 261 -14.71 -4.71 1.46
CA THR A 261 -13.63 -3.95 2.09
C THR A 261 -14.04 -3.46 3.48
N ALA A 262 -15.21 -2.82 3.60
CA ALA A 262 -15.71 -2.32 4.87
C ALA A 262 -15.98 -3.44 5.87
N LYS A 263 -16.68 -4.50 5.43
CA LYS A 263 -17.04 -5.65 6.27
C LYS A 263 -15.79 -6.35 6.81
N SER A 264 -14.79 -6.62 5.96
CA SER A 264 -13.57 -7.34 6.38
C SER A 264 -12.74 -6.53 7.37
N CYS A 265 -12.64 -5.21 7.19
CA CYS A 265 -11.98 -4.33 8.16
C CYS A 265 -12.72 -4.35 9.51
N GLN A 266 -14.05 -4.27 9.49
CA GLN A 266 -14.87 -4.35 10.71
C GLN A 266 -14.73 -5.69 11.42
N ASP A 267 -14.78 -6.80 10.68
CA ASP A 267 -14.70 -8.15 11.24
C ASP A 267 -13.31 -8.43 11.82
N MET A 268 -12.24 -7.93 11.18
CA MET A 268 -10.90 -7.94 11.76
C MET A 268 -10.91 -7.19 13.10
N THR A 269 -11.34 -5.93 13.12
CA THR A 269 -11.34 -5.09 14.33
C THR A 269 -12.16 -5.71 15.47
N LYS A 270 -13.34 -6.27 15.18
CA LYS A 270 -14.16 -6.99 16.17
C LYS A 270 -13.44 -8.20 16.75
N ARG A 271 -12.66 -8.92 15.93
CA ARG A 271 -12.02 -10.18 16.33
C ARG A 271 -10.68 -9.98 17.05
N VAL A 272 -9.86 -9.01 16.62
CA VAL A 272 -8.48 -8.84 17.11
C VAL A 272 -8.23 -7.51 17.83
N GLY A 273 -9.25 -6.64 17.93
CA GLY A 273 -9.25 -5.46 18.79
C GLY A 273 -8.33 -4.31 18.34
N LYS A 274 -7.82 -4.34 17.10
CA LYS A 274 -7.00 -3.28 16.49
C LYS A 274 -7.59 -2.91 15.15
N THR A 275 -7.30 -1.69 14.68
CA THR A 275 -7.89 -1.13 13.47
C THR A 275 -7.00 -1.35 12.24
N ALA A 276 -7.64 -1.33 11.08
CA ALA A 276 -6.99 -1.27 9.76
C ALA A 276 -7.87 -0.50 8.78
N GLY A 277 -7.29 -0.23 7.62
CA GLY A 277 -7.98 0.18 6.42
C GLY A 277 -7.46 -0.56 5.20
N ALA A 278 -8.23 -0.48 4.12
CA ALA A 278 -7.91 -1.09 2.84
C ALA A 278 -8.55 -0.31 1.70
N ILE A 279 -7.92 -0.42 0.53
CA ILE A 279 -8.46 0.01 -0.76
C ILE A 279 -8.56 -1.22 -1.67
N THR A 280 -9.58 -1.19 -2.53
CA THR A 280 -9.90 -2.30 -3.42
C THR A 280 -10.38 -1.78 -4.77
N VAL A 281 -10.04 -2.49 -5.84
CA VAL A 281 -10.68 -2.34 -7.15
C VAL A 281 -11.14 -3.72 -7.62
N SER A 282 -12.41 -3.86 -8.01
CA SER A 282 -12.91 -5.10 -8.61
C SER A 282 -12.51 -5.20 -10.08
N ASN A 283 -12.58 -6.40 -10.65
CA ASN A 283 -12.38 -6.61 -12.09
C ASN A 283 -13.46 -5.95 -12.98
N LYS A 284 -14.46 -5.32 -12.37
CA LYS A 284 -15.49 -4.50 -13.04
C LYS A 284 -15.27 -3.00 -12.87
N GLY A 285 -14.22 -2.59 -12.15
CA GLY A 285 -13.93 -1.18 -11.86
C GLY A 285 -14.66 -0.61 -10.65
N GLU A 286 -15.28 -1.44 -9.81
CA GLU A 286 -15.88 -0.97 -8.56
C GLU A 286 -14.78 -0.68 -7.53
N VAL A 287 -14.83 0.50 -6.91
CA VAL A 287 -13.88 0.91 -5.89
C VAL A 287 -14.42 0.60 -4.51
N GLY A 288 -13.58 0.01 -3.66
CA GLY A 288 -13.86 -0.19 -2.24
C GLY A 288 -12.89 0.60 -1.38
N ILE A 289 -13.41 1.43 -0.48
CA ILE A 289 -12.63 2.13 0.56
C ILE A 289 -13.23 1.76 1.91
N GLY A 290 -12.47 1.11 2.77
CA GLY A 290 -12.96 0.68 4.09
C GLY A 290 -11.90 0.82 5.15
N PHE A 291 -12.23 1.41 6.29
CA PHE A 291 -11.32 1.54 7.42
C PHE A 291 -12.07 1.65 8.74
N THR A 292 -11.39 1.25 9.81
CA THR A 292 -11.89 1.26 11.19
C THR A 292 -11.06 2.14 12.13
N SER A 293 -9.96 2.69 11.62
CA SER A 293 -9.20 3.76 12.27
C SER A 293 -10.00 5.06 12.28
N LYS A 294 -9.52 6.05 13.05
CA LYS A 294 -10.12 7.39 13.04
C LYS A 294 -10.16 7.99 11.64
N ARG A 295 -9.06 7.85 10.89
CA ARG A 295 -8.87 8.39 9.54
C ARG A 295 -8.08 7.44 8.66
N MET A 296 -8.24 7.57 7.35
CA MET A 296 -7.37 6.99 6.33
C MET A 296 -7.39 7.92 5.13
N SER A 297 -6.23 8.49 4.74
CA SER A 297 -6.17 9.31 3.53
C SER A 297 -6.18 8.42 2.29
N TRP A 298 -7.03 8.71 1.33
CA TRP A 298 -7.15 7.97 0.07
C TRP A 298 -7.50 8.89 -1.10
N ALA A 299 -7.18 8.45 -2.30
CA ALA A 299 -7.67 9.04 -3.54
C ALA A 299 -7.84 7.96 -4.61
N TYR A 300 -8.72 8.19 -5.57
CA TYR A 300 -8.73 7.42 -6.81
C TYR A 300 -9.03 8.30 -8.00
N GLN A 301 -8.51 7.90 -9.16
CA GLN A 301 -8.82 8.52 -10.44
C GLN A 301 -9.55 7.52 -11.33
N ILE A 302 -10.62 8.00 -11.95
CA ILE A 302 -11.37 7.32 -13.00
C ILE A 302 -11.77 8.38 -14.04
N GLY A 303 -11.40 8.16 -15.31
CA GLY A 303 -11.60 9.17 -16.35
C GLY A 303 -10.88 10.49 -16.03
N ASP A 304 -11.61 11.61 -16.06
CA ASP A 304 -11.15 12.95 -15.74
C ASP A 304 -11.56 13.43 -14.34
N GLU A 305 -12.03 12.52 -13.49
CA GLU A 305 -12.42 12.81 -12.10
C GLU A 305 -11.44 12.20 -11.11
N ILE A 306 -11.13 12.97 -10.07
CA ILE A 306 -10.38 12.52 -8.91
C ILE A 306 -11.25 12.62 -7.69
N HIS A 307 -11.39 11.50 -7.03
CA HIS A 307 -12.13 11.34 -5.80
C HIS A 307 -11.16 11.15 -4.65
N TYR A 308 -11.46 11.73 -3.49
CA TYR A 308 -10.55 11.66 -2.35
C TYR A 308 -11.27 11.87 -1.01
N GLY A 309 -10.63 11.46 0.07
CA GLY A 309 -11.14 11.62 1.42
C GLY A 309 -10.12 11.24 2.49
N VAL A 310 -10.45 11.56 3.73
CA VAL A 310 -9.67 11.21 4.92
C VAL A 310 -10.53 10.74 6.09
N ASP A 311 -11.71 11.36 6.27
CA ASP A 311 -12.63 11.06 7.36
C ASP A 311 -13.65 9.99 6.93
N PRO A 312 -14.22 9.21 7.88
CA PRO A 312 -15.25 8.23 7.57
C PRO A 312 -16.45 8.86 6.83
N GLY A 313 -16.84 8.27 5.71
CA GLY A 313 -17.96 8.75 4.88
C GLY A 313 -17.69 10.03 4.09
N GLN A 314 -16.49 10.62 4.20
CA GLN A 314 -16.12 11.76 3.38
C GLN A 314 -15.82 11.30 1.94
N HIS A 315 -16.42 11.96 0.97
CA HIS A 315 -16.16 11.74 -0.45
C HIS A 315 -16.15 13.09 -1.17
N LEU A 316 -14.96 13.55 -1.52
CA LEU A 316 -14.74 14.78 -2.28
C LEU A 316 -14.39 14.43 -3.72
N VAL A 317 -14.72 15.33 -4.64
CA VAL A 317 -14.48 15.14 -6.09
C VAL A 317 -13.94 16.44 -6.68
N GLU A 318 -12.94 16.32 -7.55
CA GLU A 318 -12.43 17.41 -8.36
C GLU A 318 -12.03 16.91 -9.75
N LYS A 319 -11.82 17.84 -10.68
CA LYS A 319 -11.29 17.50 -12.00
C LYS A 319 -9.80 17.14 -11.91
N ALA A 320 -9.39 16.12 -12.65
CA ALA A 320 -8.03 15.61 -12.70
C ALA A 320 -7.02 16.65 -13.21
#